data_AF-A0A7W8JG02-F1
#
_entry.id   AF-A0A7W8JG02-F1
#
_cell.length_a   1.000
_cell.length_b   1.000
_cell.length_c   1.000
_cell.angle_alpha   90.00
_cell.angle_beta   90.00
_cell.angle_gamma   90.00
#
_symmetry.space_group_name_H-M   'P 1'
#
loop_
_entity.id
_entity.type
_entity.pdbx_description
1 polymer ?
#
loop_
_entity_poly.entity_id
_entity_poly.type
_entity_poly.pdbx_seq_one_letter_code
_entity_poly.pdbx_strand_id
1 'polypeptide(L)' 'MRQLSAKDELTFLHSYRVTKIALSFASFLKLADEETRELQFGALIHDIGKLHIPAHILIKKGIYQKKNLLK' A
#
# COMPACT_ATOMS: atom_id res chain seq x y z
N MET A 1 -4.44 5.83 -9.17
CA MET A 1 -2.96 5.87 -9.02
C MET A 1 -2.30 7.18 -9.44
N ARG A 2 -2.61 7.79 -10.61
CA ARG A 2 -2.02 9.10 -10.97
C ARG A 2 -2.29 10.21 -9.94
N GLN A 3 -3.53 10.29 -9.41
CA GLN A 3 -3.88 11.24 -8.35
C GLN A 3 -3.14 10.95 -7.02
N LEU A 4 -2.90 9.67 -6.69
CA LEU A 4 -2.10 9.28 -5.52
C LEU A 4 -0.64 9.67 -5.70
N SER A 5 -0.05 9.41 -6.87
CA SER A 5 1.31 9.84 -7.17
C SER A 5 1.48 11.36 -7.11
N ALA A 6 0.47 12.14 -7.52
CA ALA A 6 0.52 13.60 -7.48
C ALA A 6 0.36 14.18 -6.07
N LYS A 7 -0.40 13.51 -5.20
CA LYS A 7 -0.67 13.96 -3.83
C LYS A 7 0.35 13.41 -2.81
N ASP A 8 0.80 12.19 -3.03
CA ASP A 8 1.68 11.42 -2.14
C ASP A 8 2.47 10.37 -2.94
N GLU A 9 3.60 10.82 -3.50
CA GLU A 9 4.52 10.01 -4.28
C GLU A 9 5.11 8.83 -3.47
N LEU A 10 5.33 9.03 -2.17
CA LEU A 10 5.88 7.99 -1.29
C LEU A 10 4.91 6.82 -1.15
N THR A 11 3.62 7.09 -0.95
CA THR A 11 2.59 6.05 -0.88
C THR A 11 2.40 5.35 -2.23
N PHE A 12 2.52 6.07 -3.35
CA PHE A 12 2.54 5.44 -4.67
C PHE A 12 3.72 4.47 -4.86
N LEU A 13 4.95 4.92 -4.58
CA LEU A 13 6.14 4.08 -4.71
C LEU A 13 6.10 2.89 -3.73
N HIS A 14 5.53 3.07 -2.54
CA HIS A 14 5.26 1.98 -1.61
C HIS A 14 4.35 0.93 -2.24
N SER A 15 3.18 1.34 -2.74
CA SER A 15 2.20 0.44 -3.35
C SER A 15 2.79 -0.31 -4.55
N TYR A 16 3.61 0.36 -5.36
CA TYR A 16 4.33 -0.28 -6.47
C TYR A 16 5.33 -1.35 -6.01
N ARG A 17 6.17 -1.05 -5.00
CA ARG A 17 7.12 -2.03 -4.45
C ARG A 17 6.40 -3.23 -3.83
N VAL A 18 5.34 -3.00 -3.06
CA VAL A 18 4.52 -4.07 -2.47
C VAL A 18 3.91 -4.94 -3.56
N THR A 19 3.37 -4.34 -4.62
CA THR A 19 2.84 -5.09 -5.77
C THR A 19 3.90 -5.99 -6.41
N LYS A 20 5.14 -5.49 -6.58
CA LYS A 20 6.24 -6.31 -7.13
C LYS A 20 6.60 -7.49 -6.23
N ILE A 21 6.66 -7.29 -4.92
CA ILE A 21 6.92 -8.37 -3.95
C ILE A 21 5.78 -9.38 -3.97
N ALA A 22 4.52 -8.92 -3.98
CA ALA A 22 3.33 -9.77 -4.01
C ALA A 22 3.30 -10.65 -5.26
N LEU A 23 3.61 -10.10 -6.44
CA LEU A 23 3.68 -10.88 -7.69
C LEU A 23 4.82 -11.90 -7.68
N SER A 24 5.97 -11.59 -7.07
CA SER A 24 7.05 -12.55 -6.88
C SER A 24 6.59 -13.73 -6.00
N PHE A 25 5.86 -13.45 -4.92
CA PHE A 25 5.25 -14.46 -4.05
C PHE A 25 4.19 -15.29 -4.76
N ALA A 26 3.30 -14.67 -5.56
CA ALA A 26 2.30 -15.38 -6.35
C ALA A 26 2.95 -16.38 -7.31
N SER A 27 4.05 -15.97 -7.97
CA SER A 27 4.83 -16.86 -8.84
C SER A 27 5.44 -18.02 -8.06
N PHE A 28 5.99 -17.78 -6.87
CA PHE A 28 6.54 -18.82 -6.00
C PHE A 28 5.47 -19.84 -5.55
N LEU A 29 4.27 -19.35 -5.23
CA LEU A 29 3.13 -20.15 -4.80
C LEU A 29 2.38 -20.81 -5.97
N LYS A 30 2.72 -20.47 -7.22
CA LYS A 30 2.05 -20.96 -8.45
C LYS A 30 0.55 -20.68 -8.44
N LEU A 31 0.16 -19.48 -8.01
CA LEU A 31 -1.24 -19.04 -8.06
C LEU A 31 -1.74 -19.02 -9.50
N ALA A 32 -3.06 -19.22 -9.68
CA ALA A 32 -3.69 -19.09 -10.97
C ALA A 32 -3.61 -17.66 -11.49
N ASP A 33 -3.74 -17.47 -12.80
CA ASP A 33 -3.68 -16.15 -13.44
C ASP A 33 -4.78 -15.19 -12.94
N GLU A 34 -5.92 -15.73 -12.52
CA GLU A 34 -7.03 -14.96 -11.96
C GLU A 34 -6.67 -14.44 -10.56
N GLU A 35 -6.23 -15.34 -9.67
CA GLU A 35 -5.76 -14.99 -8.32
C GLU A 35 -4.58 -14.01 -8.36
N THR A 36 -3.65 -14.20 -9.30
CA THR A 36 -2.50 -13.30 -9.49
C THR A 36 -2.95 -11.90 -9.93
N ARG A 37 -3.97 -11.80 -10.79
CA ARG A 37 -4.54 -10.51 -11.22
C ARG A 37 -5.26 -9.80 -10.08
N GLU A 38 -6.05 -10.52 -9.30
CA GLU A 38 -6.71 -9.96 -8.12
C GLU A 38 -5.69 -9.47 -7.09
N LEU A 39 -4.66 -10.27 -6.80
CA LEU A 39 -3.57 -9.88 -5.92
C LEU A 39 -2.84 -8.64 -6.42
N GLN A 40 -2.55 -8.56 -7.72
CA GLN A 40 -1.91 -7.40 -8.33
C GLN A 40 -2.73 -6.14 -8.10
N PHE A 41 -4.04 -6.22 -8.36
CA PHE A 41 -4.92 -5.06 -8.25
C PHE A 41 -5.06 -4.64 -6.79
N GLY A 42 -5.33 -5.59 -5.89
CA GLY A 42 -5.43 -5.36 -4.45
C GLY A 42 -4.15 -4.75 -3.87
N ALA A 43 -2.98 -5.32 -4.18
CA ALA A 43 -1.69 -4.80 -3.71
C ALA A 43 -1.43 -3.37 -4.19
N LEU A 44 -1.83 -3.05 -5.42
CA LEU A 44 -1.62 -1.72 -6.01
C LEU A 44 -2.48 -0.65 -5.34
N ILE A 45 -3.69 -0.99 -4.87
CA ILE A 45 -4.64 -0.01 -4.31
C ILE A 45 -4.88 -0.15 -2.80
N HIS A 46 -4.27 -1.12 -2.11
CA HIS A 46 -4.59 -1.44 -0.71
C HIS A 46 -4.55 -0.21 0.22
N ASP A 47 -3.66 0.74 -0.08
CA ASP A 47 -3.41 1.95 0.69
C ASP A 47 -4.09 3.20 0.12
N ILE A 48 -5.01 3.07 -0.86
CA ILE A 48 -5.67 4.21 -1.52
C ILE A 48 -6.41 5.13 -0.53
N GLY A 49 -6.85 4.59 0.61
CA GLY A 49 -7.48 5.36 1.68
C GLY A 49 -6.60 6.48 2.26
N LYS A 50 -5.26 6.36 2.15
CA LYS A 50 -4.31 7.40 2.59
C LYS A 50 -4.53 8.74 1.89
N LEU A 51 -5.15 8.76 0.71
CA LEU A 51 -5.57 9.99 0.03
C LEU A 51 -6.45 10.90 0.89
N HIS A 52 -7.21 10.35 1.83
CA HIS A 52 -8.15 11.09 2.65
C HIS A 52 -7.62 11.38 4.06
N ILE A 53 -6.41 10.94 4.39
CA ILE A 53 -5.79 11.19 5.69
C ILE A 53 -5.07 12.56 5.65
N PRO A 54 -5.29 13.43 6.64
CA PRO A 54 -4.54 14.67 6.78
C PRO A 54 -3.02 14.46 6.82
N ALA A 55 -2.26 15.31 6.12
CA ALA A 55 -0.81 15.18 5.98
C ALA A 55 -0.06 15.13 7.32
N HIS A 56 -0.53 15.86 8.34
CA HIS A 56 0.08 15.87 9.68
C HIS A 56 -0.04 14.53 10.42
N ILE A 57 -1.03 13.68 10.05
CA ILE A 57 -1.17 12.31 10.57
C ILE A 57 -0.25 11.37 9.78
N LEU A 58 -0.24 11.48 8.44
CA LEU A 58 0.60 10.66 7.56
C LEU A 58 2.10 10.83 7.84
N ILE A 59 2.53 12.07 8.11
CA ILE A 59 3.95 12.43 8.29
C ILE A 59 4.31 12.52 9.78
N LYS A 60 3.52 11.88 10.67
CA LYS A 60 3.82 11.91 12.11
C LYS A 60 5.19 11.27 12.37
N LYS A 61 6.21 12.10 12.53
CA LYS A 61 7.54 11.69 12.96
C LYS A 61 7.48 11.35 14.45
N GLY A 62 7.65 10.08 14.77
CA GLY A 62 7.71 9.58 16.13
C GLY A 62 7.92 8.08 16.14
N ILE A 63 8.59 7.58 17.18
CA ILE A 63 8.69 6.14 17.44
C ILE A 63 7.27 5.60 17.57
N TYR A 64 6.98 4.47 16.93
CA TYR A 64 5.74 3.76 17.14
C TYR A 64 5.57 3.44 18.64
N GLN A 65 4.70 4.18 19.32
CA GLN A 65 4.31 3.90 20.70
C GLN A 65 2.93 3.23 20.67
N LYS A 66 2.88 1.98 21.14
CA LYS A 66 1.68 1.12 21.20
C LYS A 66 0.47 1.75 21.92
N LYS A 67 0.68 2.84 22.67
CA LYS A 67 -0.33 3.53 23.49
C LYS A 67 -1.50 4.20 22.74
N ASN A 68 -1.48 4.27 21.40
CA ASN A 68 -2.49 5.01 20.63
C ASN A 68 -3.46 4.13 19.83
N LEU A 69 -3.52 2.82 20.09
CA LEU A 69 -4.60 1.97 19.61
C LEU A 69 -5.69 1.96 20.67
N LEU A 70 -6.83 2.58 20.37
CA LEU A 70 -8.07 2.66 21.17
C LEU A 70 -8.07 3.73 22.26
N LYS A 71 -8.44 4.95 21.85
CA LYS A 71 -9.35 5.81 22.62
C LYS A 71 -10.46 6.28 21.70
#